data_AF-A0A2V7JEK9-F1
#
_entry.id   AF-A0A2V7JEK9-F1
#
_cell.length_a   1.000
_cell.length_b   1.000
_cell.length_c   1.000
_cell.angle_alpha   90.00
_cell.angle_beta   90.00
_cell.angle_gamma   90.00
#
_symmetry.space_group_name_H-M   'P 1'
#
loop_
_entity.id
_entity.type
_entity.pdbx_description
1 polymer ?
#
loop_
_entity_poly.entity_id
_entity_poly.type
_entity_poly.pdbx_seq_one_letter_code
_entity_poly.pdbx_strand_id
1 'polypeptide(L)'
;EAGPAADAEIMAAVIDIARAFGLGPKDVRLRVSDRRILVAELTSRYGIREEQIPPVLAALDKWERDPAAAERQLADVLNAADQRSAVSTFLQTLGTSRGRPDAALMSSPSAEPLMESARRLEGMGLGEFVDIDLRIVRGLAYYTGIVFELFDAKQSFRAICGGGRYDNLIKEVAGIDLPCVGFGMGDVVLGEVLKEHRKAFEAPSQLDAFLIAVSGEDVALVLKLSHELRDRGVAVEYALRHAPIRKQLELAVARGAPRAVIVGPEERKAKVAVVRDLKTGRQHKVPLAKVRKGVFT
;
A
#
# COMPACT_ATOMS: atom_id res chain seq x y z
N GLU A 1 10.49 -18.06 -8.55
CA GLU A 1 11.79 -17.44 -8.86
C GLU A 1 12.49 -17.03 -7.56
N ALA A 2 13.70 -17.53 -7.31
CA ALA A 2 14.38 -17.42 -6.01
C ALA A 2 15.47 -16.33 -5.96
N GLY A 3 15.76 -15.70 -7.10
CA GLY A 3 16.88 -14.77 -7.23
C GLY A 3 16.52 -13.29 -7.21
N PRO A 4 17.55 -12.43 -7.31
CA PRO A 4 17.43 -10.96 -7.40
C PRO A 4 16.50 -10.45 -8.51
N ALA A 5 16.27 -11.24 -9.56
CA ALA A 5 15.33 -10.89 -10.62
C ALA A 5 13.90 -10.70 -10.08
N ALA A 6 13.43 -11.61 -9.22
CA ALA A 6 12.10 -11.47 -8.61
C ALA A 6 12.06 -10.31 -7.61
N ASP A 7 13.16 -10.07 -6.89
CA ASP A 7 13.24 -8.96 -5.93
C ASP A 7 13.12 -7.61 -6.65
N ALA A 8 13.83 -7.46 -7.78
CA ALA A 8 13.75 -6.28 -8.64
C ALA A 8 12.35 -6.08 -9.23
N GLU A 9 11.71 -7.13 -9.77
CA GLU A 9 10.34 -7.04 -10.32
C GLU A 9 9.32 -6.60 -9.27
N ILE A 10 9.40 -7.15 -8.06
CA ILE A 10 8.49 -6.78 -6.98
C ILE A 10 8.71 -5.32 -6.53
N MET A 11 9.98 -4.88 -6.42
CA MET A 11 10.29 -3.48 -6.13
C MET A 11 9.84 -2.54 -7.25
N ALA A 12 9.99 -2.96 -8.51
CA ALA A 12 9.52 -2.22 -9.68
C ALA A 12 7.99 -2.06 -9.65
N ALA A 13 7.24 -3.13 -9.34
CA ALA A 13 5.79 -3.07 -9.20
C ALA A 13 5.34 -2.05 -8.14
N VAL A 14 6.04 -1.94 -7.01
CA VAL A 14 5.77 -0.92 -5.97
C VAL A 14 5.99 0.49 -6.53
N ILE A 15 7.09 0.71 -7.25
CA ILE A 15 7.40 2.01 -7.86
C ILE A 15 6.38 2.35 -8.96
N ASP A 16 5.99 1.38 -9.79
CA ASP A 16 5.03 1.58 -10.87
C ASP A 16 3.62 1.90 -10.36
N ILE A 17 3.22 1.32 -9.22
CA ILE A 17 1.99 1.74 -8.54
C ILE A 17 2.08 3.24 -8.17
N ALA A 18 3.19 3.69 -7.58
CA ALA A 18 3.37 5.11 -7.26
C ALA A 18 3.35 6.01 -8.52
N ARG A 19 4.02 5.58 -9.60
CA ARG A 19 4.03 6.27 -10.89
C ARG A 19 2.65 6.33 -11.54
N ALA A 20 1.81 5.30 -11.38
CA ALA A 20 0.43 5.29 -11.85
C ALA A 20 -0.43 6.35 -11.15
N PHE A 21 -0.11 6.70 -9.90
CA PHE A 21 -0.67 7.86 -9.21
C PHE A 21 0.06 9.18 -9.51
N GLY A 22 0.96 9.17 -10.49
CA GLY A 22 1.74 10.31 -10.94
C GLY A 22 2.92 10.66 -10.05
N LEU A 23 3.22 9.91 -8.98
CA LEU A 23 4.33 10.18 -8.06
C LEU A 23 5.69 9.90 -8.72
N GLY A 24 6.59 10.88 -8.69
CA GLY A 24 7.95 10.78 -9.21
C GLY A 24 9.01 10.59 -8.11
N PRO A 25 10.30 10.51 -8.46
CA PRO A 25 11.40 10.26 -7.52
C PRO A 25 11.65 11.42 -6.53
N LYS A 26 11.04 12.58 -6.77
CA LYS A 26 11.01 13.73 -5.86
C LYS A 26 9.86 13.67 -4.86
N ASP A 27 8.87 12.82 -5.11
CA ASP A 27 7.69 12.65 -4.28
C ASP A 27 7.82 11.41 -3.39
N VAL A 28 8.42 10.33 -3.89
CA VAL A 28 8.60 9.07 -3.17
C VAL A 28 9.99 8.47 -3.38
N ARG A 29 10.46 7.73 -2.38
CA ARG A 29 11.75 6.99 -2.39
C ARG A 29 11.55 5.57 -1.89
N LEU A 30 12.10 4.60 -2.61
CA LEU A 30 12.18 3.21 -2.21
C LEU A 30 13.50 2.98 -1.48
N ARG A 31 13.47 2.84 -0.16
CA ARG A 31 14.64 2.51 0.66
C ARG A 31 14.81 1.00 0.67
N VAL A 32 15.99 0.51 0.29
CA VAL A 32 16.28 -0.92 0.11
C VAL A 32 17.49 -1.31 0.93
N SER A 33 17.41 -2.48 1.56
CA SER A 33 18.48 -3.10 2.35
C SER A 33 18.50 -4.60 2.07
N ASP A 34 19.51 -5.29 2.58
CA ASP A 34 19.58 -6.74 2.56
C ASP A 34 20.12 -7.25 3.90
N ARG A 35 19.33 -8.12 4.54
CA ARG A 35 19.69 -8.69 5.84
C ARG A 35 20.98 -9.47 5.78
N ARG A 36 21.30 -10.13 4.65
CA ARG A 36 22.51 -10.94 4.51
C ARG A 36 23.77 -10.13 4.73
N ILE A 37 23.79 -8.86 4.35
CA ILE A 37 24.92 -7.95 4.53
C ILE A 37 25.16 -7.70 6.02
N LEU A 38 24.11 -7.35 6.76
CA LEU A 38 24.20 -7.09 8.19
C LEU A 38 24.54 -8.36 8.97
N VAL A 39 23.93 -9.48 8.63
CA VAL A 39 24.23 -10.77 9.27
C VAL A 39 25.67 -11.19 9.03
N ALA A 40 26.16 -11.07 7.80
CA ALA A 40 27.56 -11.36 7.47
C ALA A 40 28.51 -10.47 8.28
N GLU A 41 28.30 -9.15 8.29
CA GLU A 41 29.16 -8.22 9.04
C GLU A 41 29.13 -8.48 10.56
N LEU A 42 27.94 -8.68 11.14
CA LEU A 42 27.76 -8.95 12.57
C LEU A 42 28.44 -10.26 12.98
N THR A 43 28.33 -11.31 12.17
CA THR A 43 28.96 -12.60 12.46
C THR A 43 30.47 -12.54 12.26
N SER A 44 30.96 -12.07 11.10
CA SER A 44 32.38 -12.15 10.75
C SER A 44 33.26 -11.15 11.49
N ARG A 45 32.79 -9.92 11.70
CA ARG A 45 33.59 -8.85 12.30
C ARG A 45 33.38 -8.71 13.80
N TYR A 46 32.16 -8.92 14.26
CA TYR A 46 31.78 -8.71 15.65
C TYR A 46 31.55 -10.01 16.43
N GLY A 47 31.62 -11.18 15.78
CA GLY A 47 31.49 -12.48 16.45
C GLY A 47 30.10 -12.71 17.07
N ILE A 48 29.07 -12.11 16.48
CA ILE A 48 27.68 -12.26 16.95
C ILE A 48 27.16 -13.63 16.53
N ARG A 49 26.64 -14.39 17.48
CA ARG A 49 26.09 -15.74 17.22
C ARG A 49 24.72 -15.65 16.58
N GLU A 50 24.31 -16.67 15.83
CA GLU A 50 23.04 -16.67 15.08
C GLU A 50 21.82 -16.38 15.96
N GLU A 51 21.78 -16.91 17.19
CA GLU A 51 20.70 -16.67 18.14
C GLU A 51 20.64 -15.23 18.66
N GLN A 52 21.75 -14.49 18.57
CA GLN A 52 21.85 -13.08 18.98
C GLN A 52 21.52 -12.11 17.83
N ILE A 53 21.49 -12.57 16.58
CA ILE A 53 21.26 -11.72 15.41
C ILE A 53 19.87 -11.07 15.42
N PRO A 54 18.73 -11.80 15.59
CA PRO A 54 17.42 -11.17 15.57
C PRO A 54 17.25 -10.02 16.57
N PRO A 55 17.64 -10.16 17.86
CA PRO A 55 17.51 -9.05 18.79
C PRO A 55 18.54 -7.94 18.55
N VAL A 56 19.71 -8.19 17.95
CA VAL A 56 20.61 -7.11 17.51
C VAL A 56 19.99 -6.30 16.36
N LEU A 57 19.41 -6.97 15.36
CA LEU A 57 18.70 -6.28 14.26
C LEU A 57 17.48 -5.51 14.77
N ALA A 58 16.74 -6.06 15.73
CA ALA A 58 15.62 -5.34 16.35
C ALA A 58 16.06 -4.13 17.19
N ALA A 59 17.32 -4.07 17.65
CA ALA A 59 17.87 -2.86 18.27
C ALA A 59 18.15 -1.79 17.20
N LEU A 60 18.63 -2.18 16.02
CA LEU A 60 18.82 -1.26 14.88
C LEU A 60 17.51 -0.60 14.44
N ASP A 61 16.41 -1.36 14.36
CA ASP A 61 15.07 -0.83 14.01
C ASP A 61 14.60 0.28 14.97
N LYS A 62 14.97 0.15 16.25
CA LYS A 62 14.64 1.14 17.29
C LYS A 62 15.59 2.32 17.32
N TRP A 63 16.77 2.22 16.71
CA TRP A 63 17.87 3.17 16.89
C TRP A 63 17.50 4.60 16.50
N GLU A 64 16.77 4.79 15.40
CA GLU A 64 16.38 6.15 14.94
C GLU A 64 15.32 6.80 15.84
N ARG A 65 14.50 6.00 16.54
CA ARG A 65 13.37 6.49 17.35
C ARG A 65 13.68 6.54 18.85
N ASP A 66 14.38 5.55 19.37
CA ASP A 66 14.70 5.38 20.80
C ASP A 66 16.08 4.71 20.95
N PRO A 67 17.18 5.48 20.81
CA PRO A 67 18.54 4.98 20.99
C PRO A 67 18.75 4.33 22.38
N ALA A 68 18.11 4.86 23.43
CA ALA A 68 18.27 4.34 24.79
C ALA A 68 17.60 2.96 24.96
N ALA A 69 16.46 2.72 24.32
CA ALA A 69 15.88 1.38 24.26
C ALA A 69 16.72 0.41 23.42
N ALA A 70 17.29 0.87 22.31
CA ALA A 70 18.18 0.06 21.49
C ALA A 70 19.43 -0.39 22.27
N GLU A 71 20.07 0.53 23.00
CA GLU A 71 21.23 0.22 23.85
C GLU A 71 20.91 -0.78 24.96
N ARG A 72 19.76 -0.62 25.63
CA ARG A 72 19.31 -1.60 26.64
C ARG A 72 19.13 -2.99 26.03
N GLN A 73 18.51 -3.07 24.86
CA GLN A 73 18.34 -4.33 24.16
C GLN A 73 19.67 -4.98 23.74
N LEU A 74 20.66 -4.19 23.33
CA LEU A 74 22.01 -4.72 23.08
C LEU A 74 22.65 -5.24 24.38
N ALA A 75 22.48 -4.53 25.50
CA ALA A 75 23.00 -4.95 26.79
C ALA A 75 22.39 -6.27 27.31
N ASP A 76 21.12 -6.53 27.01
CA ASP A 76 20.44 -7.76 27.40
C ASP A 76 20.93 -8.99 26.60
N VAL A 77 21.51 -8.78 25.41
CA VAL A 77 21.90 -9.84 24.48
C VAL A 77 23.42 -10.06 24.42
N LEU A 78 24.18 -8.98 24.58
CA LEU A 78 25.63 -8.94 24.41
C LEU A 78 26.32 -8.75 25.77
N ASN A 79 26.80 -9.86 26.34
CA ASN A 79 27.43 -9.89 27.66
C ASN A 79 28.84 -9.28 27.69
N ALA A 80 29.58 -9.36 26.57
CA ALA A 80 30.93 -8.83 26.48
C ALA A 80 30.89 -7.31 26.22
N ALA A 81 31.43 -6.52 27.15
CA ALA A 81 31.38 -5.06 27.09
C ALA A 81 32.02 -4.49 25.81
N ASP A 82 33.17 -5.02 25.41
CA ASP A 82 33.89 -4.58 24.21
C ASP A 82 33.11 -4.92 22.93
N GLN A 83 32.55 -6.12 22.85
CA GLN A 83 31.70 -6.55 21.73
C GLN A 83 30.46 -5.65 21.61
N ARG A 84 29.77 -5.40 22.73
CA ARG A 84 28.60 -4.52 22.78
C ARG A 84 28.94 -3.10 22.33
N SER A 85 30.04 -2.54 22.81
CA SER A 85 30.51 -1.20 22.43
C SER A 85 30.81 -1.10 20.93
N ALA A 86 31.48 -2.13 20.38
CA ALA A 86 31.80 -2.20 18.95
C ALA A 86 30.54 -2.30 18.08
N VAL A 87 29.55 -3.11 18.48
CA VAL A 87 28.25 -3.23 17.78
C VAL A 87 27.45 -1.94 17.89
N SER A 88 27.37 -1.32 19.07
CA SER A 88 26.69 -0.03 19.26
C SER A 88 27.27 1.04 18.33
N THR A 89 28.60 1.15 18.27
CA THR A 89 29.31 2.10 17.38
C THR A 89 28.99 1.82 15.91
N PHE A 90 28.94 0.55 15.51
CA PHE A 90 28.56 0.15 14.17
C PHE A 90 27.13 0.56 13.82
N LEU A 91 26.15 0.25 14.69
CA LEU A 91 24.75 0.62 14.48
C LEU A 91 24.57 2.13 14.45
N GLN A 92 25.31 2.88 15.29
CA GLN A 92 25.31 4.34 15.26
C GLN A 92 25.85 4.89 13.93
N THR A 93 26.93 4.29 13.41
CA THR A 93 27.52 4.69 12.12
C THR A 93 26.56 4.41 10.97
N LEU A 94 25.89 3.25 10.97
CA LEU A 94 24.80 2.99 10.01
C LEU A 94 23.68 4.03 10.16
N GLY A 95 23.29 4.36 11.39
CA GLY A 95 22.24 5.32 11.73
C GLY A 95 22.44 6.72 11.14
N THR A 96 23.69 7.20 11.06
CA THR A 96 24.05 8.53 10.56
C THR A 96 24.34 8.59 9.06
N SER A 97 24.56 7.44 8.42
CA SER A 97 24.93 7.31 7.00
C SER A 97 23.71 7.36 6.08
N ARG A 98 23.01 8.50 6.00
CA ARG A 98 21.85 8.66 5.10
C ARG A 98 22.27 8.64 3.63
N GLY A 99 21.84 7.61 2.89
CA GLY A 99 21.96 7.53 1.43
C GLY A 99 23.37 7.27 0.89
N ARG A 100 24.33 6.91 1.76
CA ARG A 100 25.68 6.47 1.38
C ARG A 100 26.05 5.23 2.18
N PRO A 101 25.71 4.02 1.69
CA PRO A 101 26.10 2.80 2.37
C PRO A 101 27.63 2.69 2.42
N ASP A 102 28.14 2.04 3.47
CA ASP A 102 29.56 1.77 3.64
C ASP A 102 30.10 0.98 2.42
N ALA A 103 31.13 1.53 1.77
CA ALA A 103 31.70 0.96 0.54
C ALA A 103 32.28 -0.45 0.76
N ALA A 104 32.80 -0.75 1.96
CA ALA A 104 33.31 -2.07 2.30
C ALA A 104 32.15 -3.08 2.41
N LEU A 105 31.04 -2.69 3.03
CA LEU A 105 29.83 -3.54 3.08
C LEU A 105 29.26 -3.80 1.68
N MET A 106 29.22 -2.78 0.82
CA MET A 106 28.70 -2.91 -0.55
C MET A 106 29.60 -3.72 -1.48
N SER A 107 30.89 -3.86 -1.13
CA SER A 107 31.84 -4.68 -1.89
C SER A 107 31.90 -6.14 -1.38
N SER A 108 31.16 -6.47 -0.31
CA SER A 108 31.13 -7.82 0.24
C SER A 108 30.36 -8.79 -0.67
N PRO A 109 30.71 -10.09 -0.69
CA PRO A 109 29.93 -11.09 -1.42
C PRO A 109 28.45 -11.15 -1.01
N SER A 110 28.15 -10.85 0.27
CA SER A 110 26.77 -10.77 0.78
C SER A 110 25.95 -9.64 0.17
N ALA A 111 26.58 -8.61 -0.40
CA ALA A 111 25.89 -7.49 -1.02
C ALA A 111 25.52 -7.74 -2.49
N GLU A 112 26.07 -8.79 -3.12
CA GLU A 112 25.88 -9.04 -4.55
C GLU A 112 24.40 -9.15 -4.97
N PRO A 113 23.51 -9.84 -4.22
CA PRO A 113 22.08 -9.89 -4.56
C PRO A 113 21.38 -8.52 -4.54
N LEU A 114 21.76 -7.65 -3.59
CA LEU A 114 21.24 -6.28 -3.50
C LEU A 114 21.74 -5.45 -4.68
N MET A 115 23.03 -5.56 -4.99
CA MET A 115 23.66 -4.85 -6.11
C MET A 115 23.10 -5.31 -7.45
N GLU A 116 22.81 -6.61 -7.63
CA GLU A 116 22.14 -7.11 -8.83
C GLU A 116 20.73 -6.55 -8.95
N SER A 117 19.95 -6.54 -7.86
CA SER A 117 18.60 -5.96 -7.86
C SER A 117 18.61 -4.47 -8.18
N ALA A 118 19.57 -3.72 -7.63
CA ALA A 118 19.75 -2.30 -7.94
C ALA A 118 20.11 -2.07 -9.42
N ARG A 119 21.04 -2.85 -9.99
CA ARG A 119 21.38 -2.78 -11.43
C ARG A 119 20.19 -3.11 -12.33
N ARG A 120 19.32 -4.03 -11.92
CA ARG A 120 18.09 -4.36 -12.66
C ARG A 120 17.10 -3.21 -12.62
N LEU A 121 16.86 -2.60 -11.46
CA LEU A 121 16.01 -1.41 -11.33
C LEU A 121 16.58 -0.22 -12.14
N GLU A 122 17.89 -0.03 -12.15
CA GLU A 122 18.56 0.94 -13.03
C GLU A 122 18.28 0.65 -14.51
N GLY A 123 18.42 -0.61 -14.94
CA GLY A 123 18.12 -1.05 -16.30
C GLY A 123 16.64 -0.90 -16.69
N MET A 124 15.72 -0.90 -15.71
CA MET A 124 14.29 -0.59 -15.89
C MET A 124 14.01 0.92 -15.91
N GLY A 125 15.01 1.78 -15.71
CA GLY A 125 14.85 3.24 -15.61
C GLY A 125 14.24 3.69 -14.27
N LEU A 126 14.32 2.86 -13.23
CA LEU A 126 13.74 3.12 -11.91
C LEU A 126 14.79 3.46 -10.84
N GLY A 127 16.08 3.46 -11.18
CA GLY A 127 17.16 3.71 -10.23
C GLY A 127 17.06 5.05 -9.49
N GLU A 128 16.53 6.09 -10.15
CA GLU A 128 16.28 7.38 -9.50
C GLU A 128 15.30 7.29 -8.33
N PHE A 129 14.50 6.24 -8.17
CA PHE A 129 13.59 6.06 -7.04
C PHE A 129 14.26 5.35 -5.85
N VAL A 130 15.43 4.75 -6.04
CA VAL A 130 16.01 3.77 -5.11
C VAL A 130 17.08 4.42 -4.24
N ASP A 131 16.97 4.20 -2.93
CA ASP A 131 18.01 4.54 -1.95
C ASP A 131 18.48 3.27 -1.25
N ILE A 132 19.77 2.93 -1.35
CA ILE A 132 20.34 1.87 -0.52
C ILE A 132 20.50 2.39 0.91
N ASP A 133 19.85 1.71 1.85
CA ASP A 133 19.77 2.12 3.24
C ASP A 133 19.75 0.91 4.18
N LEU A 134 20.93 0.52 4.65
CA LEU A 134 21.12 -0.64 5.52
C LEU A 134 20.48 -0.51 6.90
N ARG A 135 19.90 0.65 7.24
CA ARG A 135 19.12 0.83 8.48
C ARG A 135 17.75 0.14 8.39
N ILE A 136 17.25 -0.11 7.17
CA ILE A 136 16.00 -0.83 6.97
C ILE A 136 16.23 -2.32 7.26
N VAL A 137 15.69 -2.80 8.37
CA VAL A 137 15.74 -4.22 8.76
C VAL A 137 14.39 -4.90 8.86
N ARG A 138 13.31 -4.09 8.85
CA ARG A 138 11.90 -4.44 9.07
C ARG A 138 11.67 -5.22 10.37
N GLY A 139 10.66 -4.83 11.14
CA GLY A 139 10.36 -5.42 12.45
C GLY A 139 9.89 -6.89 12.45
N LEU A 140 9.74 -7.54 11.29
CA LEU A 140 9.31 -8.94 11.21
C LEU A 140 10.53 -9.85 11.03
N ALA A 141 10.66 -10.86 11.90
CA ALA A 141 11.83 -11.72 11.93
C ALA A 141 11.98 -12.61 10.68
N TYR A 142 10.90 -12.82 9.91
CA TYR A 142 10.85 -13.81 8.82
C TYR A 142 11.63 -13.44 7.54
N TYR A 143 12.11 -12.21 7.39
CA TYR A 143 12.83 -11.82 6.16
C TYR A 143 14.21 -12.48 6.10
N THR A 144 14.55 -13.07 4.96
CA THR A 144 15.76 -13.86 4.70
C THR A 144 16.78 -13.16 3.79
N GLY A 145 16.39 -12.08 3.12
CA GLY A 145 17.25 -11.37 2.16
C GLY A 145 16.92 -9.89 2.04
N ILE A 146 16.63 -9.44 0.82
CA ILE A 146 16.25 -8.05 0.54
C ILE A 146 15.03 -7.65 1.36
N VAL A 147 15.06 -6.44 1.90
CA VAL A 147 13.93 -5.76 2.52
C VAL A 147 13.84 -4.35 1.98
N PHE A 148 12.62 -3.84 1.83
CA PHE A 148 12.41 -2.49 1.29
C PHE A 148 11.19 -1.82 1.88
N GLU A 149 11.20 -0.49 1.84
CA GLU A 149 10.09 0.36 2.23
C GLU A 149 9.97 1.55 1.28
N LEU A 150 8.76 1.87 0.85
CA LEU A 150 8.47 3.08 0.08
C LEU A 150 8.03 4.17 1.04
N PHE A 151 8.68 5.33 0.99
CA PHE A 151 8.34 6.52 1.76
C PHE A 151 7.99 7.68 0.83
N ASP A 152 7.28 8.67 1.37
CA ASP A 152 7.36 10.00 0.78
C ASP A 152 8.80 10.52 0.86
N ALA A 153 9.24 11.29 -0.13
CA ALA A 153 10.63 11.71 -0.24
C ALA A 153 11.08 12.62 0.91
N LYS A 154 10.16 13.31 1.58
CA LYS A 154 10.44 14.13 2.77
C LYS A 154 10.45 13.32 4.06
N GLN A 155 9.99 12.06 4.02
CA GLN A 155 9.76 11.19 5.17
C GLN A 155 8.84 11.83 6.21
N SER A 156 7.84 12.59 5.75
CA SER A 156 6.81 13.22 6.58
C SER A 156 5.85 12.19 7.17
N PHE A 157 5.67 11.05 6.50
CA PHE A 157 4.76 10.00 6.89
C PHE A 157 5.49 8.71 7.28
N ARG A 158 4.72 7.76 7.81
CA ARG A 158 5.18 6.36 7.91
C ARG A 158 5.36 5.78 6.50
N ALA A 159 6.00 4.62 6.41
CA ALA A 159 6.15 3.91 5.15
C ALA A 159 4.78 3.70 4.46
N ILE A 160 4.71 4.07 3.18
CA ILE A 160 3.57 3.83 2.28
C ILE A 160 3.44 2.33 2.00
N CYS A 161 4.58 1.66 1.82
CA CYS A 161 4.67 0.25 1.49
C CYS A 161 5.86 -0.36 2.23
N GLY A 162 5.76 -1.64 2.59
CA GLY A 162 6.88 -2.41 3.09
C GLY A 162 6.86 -3.83 2.57
N GLY A 163 8.03 -4.37 2.23
CA GLY A 163 8.16 -5.71 1.67
C GLY A 163 9.58 -6.26 1.78
N GLY A 164 9.77 -7.42 1.17
CA GLY A 164 11.05 -8.12 1.16
C GLY A 164 10.92 -9.59 0.85
N ARG A 165 12.06 -10.28 0.86
CA ARG A 165 12.20 -11.73 0.62
C ARG A 165 12.15 -12.52 1.93
N TYR A 166 11.37 -13.60 1.93
CA TYR A 166 11.06 -14.42 3.10
C TYR A 166 10.96 -15.90 2.75
N ASP A 167 12.09 -16.49 2.37
CA ASP A 167 12.11 -17.83 1.76
C ASP A 167 11.70 -18.95 2.73
N ASN A 168 11.91 -18.75 4.04
CA ASN A 168 11.65 -19.77 5.06
C ASN A 168 10.19 -19.78 5.55
N LEU A 169 9.40 -18.73 5.29
CA LEU A 169 8.10 -18.56 5.93
C LEU A 169 7.10 -19.66 5.53
N ILE A 170 7.02 -19.99 4.24
CA ILE A 170 6.09 -21.03 3.77
C ILE A 170 6.50 -22.41 4.30
N LYS A 171 7.81 -22.65 4.45
CA LYS A 171 8.32 -23.89 5.03
C LYS A 171 7.96 -24.00 6.50
N GLU A 172 8.10 -22.93 7.27
CA GLU A 172 7.73 -22.90 8.69
C GLU A 172 6.23 -23.09 8.92
N VAL A 173 5.39 -22.55 8.05
CA VAL A 173 3.92 -22.59 8.21
C VAL A 173 3.30 -23.85 7.61
N ALA A 174 3.78 -24.31 6.45
CA ALA A 174 3.13 -25.35 5.65
C ALA A 174 4.05 -26.54 5.30
N GLY A 175 5.32 -26.52 5.70
CA GLY A 175 6.29 -27.57 5.39
C GLY A 175 6.77 -27.59 3.93
N ILE A 176 6.39 -26.59 3.13
CA ILE A 176 6.72 -26.51 1.70
C ILE A 176 7.89 -25.54 1.51
N ASP A 177 8.97 -26.03 0.91
CA ASP A 177 10.12 -25.21 0.54
C ASP A 177 9.79 -24.36 -0.70
N LEU A 178 9.34 -23.13 -0.46
CA LEU A 178 8.89 -22.21 -1.51
C LEU A 178 9.43 -20.80 -1.24
N PRO A 179 10.49 -20.38 -1.94
CA PRO A 179 11.06 -19.04 -1.80
C PRO A 179 10.05 -17.98 -2.25
N CYS A 180 9.94 -16.91 -1.47
CA CYS A 180 8.88 -15.92 -1.62
C CYS A 180 9.41 -14.50 -1.44
N VAL A 181 8.87 -13.57 -2.22
CA VAL A 181 9.10 -12.13 -2.10
C VAL A 181 7.79 -11.42 -2.36
N GLY A 182 7.52 -10.35 -1.62
CA GLY A 182 6.28 -9.60 -1.76
C GLY A 182 6.27 -8.34 -0.93
N PHE A 183 5.14 -7.65 -0.95
CA PHE A 183 4.94 -6.40 -0.23
C PHE A 183 3.50 -6.26 0.27
N GLY A 184 3.32 -5.40 1.28
CA GLY A 184 2.03 -4.84 1.66
C GLY A 184 2.07 -3.33 1.52
N MET A 185 1.02 -2.75 0.94
CA MET A 185 0.87 -1.31 0.76
C MET A 185 -0.30 -0.76 1.58
N GLY A 186 -0.07 0.37 2.26
CA GLY A 186 -1.08 1.06 3.05
C GLY A 186 -1.83 2.11 2.22
N ASP A 187 -3.11 1.85 1.97
CA ASP A 187 -4.03 2.75 1.25
C ASP A 187 -4.22 4.11 1.97
N VAL A 188 -4.29 4.10 3.30
CA VAL A 188 -4.44 5.32 4.12
C VAL A 188 -3.24 6.24 3.95
N VAL A 189 -2.02 5.73 4.10
CA VAL A 189 -0.80 6.53 4.00
C VAL A 189 -0.59 7.03 2.57
N LEU A 190 -0.82 6.17 1.58
CA LEU A 190 -0.80 6.57 0.18
C LEU A 190 -1.79 7.72 -0.09
N GLY A 191 -3.02 7.62 0.44
CA GLY A 191 -4.01 8.68 0.32
C GLY A 191 -3.56 10.03 0.90
N GLU A 192 -2.86 10.05 2.04
CA GLU A 192 -2.31 11.28 2.61
C GLU A 192 -1.19 11.88 1.76
N VAL A 193 -0.30 11.06 1.21
CA VAL A 193 0.75 11.50 0.27
C VAL A 193 0.12 12.11 -0.99
N LEU A 194 -0.89 11.47 -1.57
CA LEU A 194 -1.58 12.01 -2.76
C LEU A 194 -2.23 13.37 -2.51
N LYS A 195 -2.82 13.57 -1.33
CA LYS A 195 -3.38 14.86 -0.91
C LYS A 195 -2.30 15.94 -0.80
N GLU A 196 -1.15 15.64 -0.18
CA GLU A 196 -0.05 16.61 -0.04
C GLU A 196 0.46 17.08 -1.41
N HIS A 197 0.64 16.15 -2.34
CA HIS A 197 1.15 16.45 -3.68
C HIS A 197 0.08 17.07 -4.61
N ARG A 198 -1.12 17.37 -4.11
CA ARG A 198 -2.29 17.85 -4.87
C ARG A 198 -2.59 17.00 -6.10
N LYS A 199 -2.17 15.73 -6.09
CA LYS A 199 -2.55 14.73 -7.08
C LYS A 199 -3.89 14.19 -6.62
N ALA A 200 -4.90 15.05 -6.73
CA ALA A 200 -6.28 14.65 -6.51
C ALA A 200 -6.59 13.60 -7.57
N PHE A 201 -6.63 12.34 -7.15
CA PHE A 201 -7.20 11.30 -7.97
C PHE A 201 -8.71 11.47 -7.88
N GLU A 202 -9.31 12.14 -8.86
CA GLU A 202 -10.72 11.91 -9.13
C GLU A 202 -10.80 10.48 -9.66
N ALA A 203 -11.02 9.51 -8.77
CA ALA A 203 -11.38 8.18 -9.20
C ALA A 203 -12.59 8.35 -10.14
N PRO A 204 -12.53 7.83 -11.38
CA PRO A 204 -13.69 7.87 -12.27
C PRO A 204 -14.72 6.86 -11.73
N SER A 205 -15.37 7.20 -10.63
CA SER A 205 -16.61 6.59 -10.19
C SER A 205 -17.72 7.28 -10.96
N GLN A 206 -17.84 6.99 -12.25
CA GLN A 206 -19.04 7.38 -12.97
C GLN A 206 -20.07 6.30 -12.72
N LEU A 207 -20.77 6.41 -11.60
CA LEU A 207 -22.06 5.75 -11.43
C LEU A 207 -22.88 5.99 -12.70
N ASP A 208 -23.58 4.98 -13.20
CA ASP A 208 -24.57 5.16 -14.24
C ASP A 208 -25.82 5.83 -13.69
N ALA A 209 -26.19 5.56 -12.45
CA ALA A 209 -27.35 6.17 -11.81
C ALA A 209 -27.31 6.06 -10.28
N PHE A 210 -27.99 7.00 -9.62
CA PHE A 210 -28.30 6.90 -8.19
C PHE A 210 -29.79 6.60 -8.00
N LEU A 211 -30.15 5.53 -7.30
CA LEU A 211 -31.54 5.14 -7.07
C LEU A 211 -32.07 5.80 -5.79
N ILE A 212 -33.27 6.39 -5.89
CA ILE A 212 -33.92 7.14 -4.82
C ILE A 212 -35.25 6.48 -4.47
N ALA A 213 -35.41 6.16 -3.19
CA ALA A 213 -36.66 5.70 -2.60
C ALA A 213 -37.39 6.88 -1.96
N VAL A 214 -38.63 7.17 -2.38
CA VAL A 214 -39.43 8.28 -1.83
C VAL A 214 -39.91 7.98 -0.41
N SER A 215 -40.37 6.75 -0.15
CA SER A 215 -40.80 6.30 1.17
C SER A 215 -40.12 4.98 1.59
N GLY A 216 -40.33 4.56 2.84
CA GLY A 216 -39.81 3.28 3.33
C GLY A 216 -40.32 2.06 2.53
N GLU A 217 -41.52 2.14 1.98
CA GLU A 217 -42.10 1.09 1.14
C GLU A 217 -41.44 0.98 -0.23
N ASP A 218 -40.79 2.06 -0.72
CA ASP A 218 -40.04 2.05 -1.99
C ASP A 218 -38.71 1.32 -1.90
N VAL A 219 -38.16 1.18 -0.68
CA VAL A 219 -36.80 0.66 -0.46
C VAL A 219 -36.66 -0.74 -1.05
N ALA A 220 -37.63 -1.62 -0.86
CA ALA A 220 -37.57 -2.98 -1.38
C ALA A 220 -37.43 -3.01 -2.92
N LEU A 221 -38.11 -2.11 -3.63
CA LEU A 221 -38.00 -2.01 -5.08
C LEU A 221 -36.66 -1.40 -5.50
N VAL A 222 -36.18 -0.37 -4.79
CA VAL A 222 -34.85 0.22 -5.04
C VAL A 222 -33.74 -0.81 -4.85
N LEU A 223 -33.79 -1.62 -3.79
CA LEU A 223 -32.84 -2.70 -3.54
C LEU A 223 -32.86 -3.72 -4.67
N LYS A 224 -34.06 -4.17 -5.08
CA LYS A 224 -34.23 -5.10 -6.20
C LYS A 224 -33.66 -4.54 -7.51
N LEU A 225 -34.01 -3.31 -7.85
CA LEU A 225 -33.48 -2.63 -9.05
C LEU A 225 -31.96 -2.49 -8.99
N SER A 226 -31.40 -2.16 -7.82
CA SER A 226 -29.96 -2.02 -7.64
C SER A 226 -29.22 -3.32 -7.95
N HIS A 227 -29.74 -4.45 -7.47
CA HIS A 227 -29.17 -5.76 -7.75
C HIS A 227 -29.33 -6.15 -9.22
N GLU A 228 -30.54 -6.05 -9.79
CA GLU A 228 -30.79 -6.39 -11.20
C GLU A 228 -29.94 -5.56 -12.18
N LEU A 229 -29.64 -4.29 -11.84
CA LEU A 229 -28.77 -3.41 -12.61
C LEU A 229 -27.29 -3.78 -12.48
N ARG A 230 -26.83 -4.07 -11.26
CA ARG A 230 -25.43 -4.49 -11.00
C ARG A 230 -25.11 -5.85 -11.64
N ASP A 231 -26.04 -6.80 -11.64
CA ASP A 231 -25.91 -8.10 -12.33
C ASP A 231 -25.68 -7.93 -13.84
N ARG A 232 -26.00 -6.76 -14.39
CA ARG A 232 -25.85 -6.41 -15.80
C ARG A 232 -24.68 -5.45 -16.05
N GLY A 233 -23.84 -5.20 -15.03
CA GLY A 233 -22.69 -4.29 -15.13
C GLY A 233 -23.04 -2.81 -15.08
N VAL A 234 -24.26 -2.43 -14.68
CA VAL A 234 -24.65 -1.01 -14.52
C VAL A 234 -24.29 -0.54 -13.11
N ALA A 235 -23.44 0.47 -13.02
CA ALA A 235 -22.92 1.00 -11.77
C ALA A 235 -23.97 1.87 -11.07
N VAL A 236 -24.61 1.34 -10.02
CA VAL A 236 -25.63 2.09 -9.27
C VAL A 236 -25.42 2.07 -7.76
N GLU A 237 -25.77 3.18 -7.14
CA GLU A 237 -25.82 3.37 -5.70
C GLU A 237 -27.22 3.81 -5.24
N TYR A 238 -27.45 3.74 -3.94
CA TYR A 238 -28.63 4.27 -3.26
C TYR A 238 -28.24 4.66 -1.82
N ALA A 239 -29.10 5.44 -1.16
CA ALA A 239 -28.85 5.80 0.23
C ALA A 239 -29.04 4.60 1.16
N LEU A 240 -27.98 4.18 1.87
CA LEU A 240 -28.04 3.07 2.83
C LEU A 240 -28.88 3.38 4.08
N ARG A 241 -29.04 4.67 4.41
CA ARG A 241 -29.88 5.14 5.51
C ARG A 241 -31.12 5.81 4.94
N HIS A 242 -32.24 5.68 5.64
CA HIS A 242 -33.43 6.45 5.30
C HIS A 242 -33.10 7.95 5.37
N ALA A 243 -33.41 8.66 4.29
CA ALA A 243 -33.17 10.09 4.18
C ALA A 243 -34.26 10.72 3.30
N PRO A 244 -34.66 11.98 3.55
CA PRO A 244 -35.54 12.71 2.64
C PRO A 244 -34.95 12.79 1.22
N ILE A 245 -35.80 12.83 0.19
CA ILE A 245 -35.39 12.87 -1.23
C ILE A 245 -34.30 13.91 -1.49
N ARG A 246 -34.42 15.10 -0.90
CA ARG A 246 -33.43 16.18 -1.04
C ARG A 246 -32.02 15.73 -0.62
N LYS A 247 -31.88 15.07 0.53
CA LYS A 247 -30.59 14.57 1.02
C LYS A 247 -30.06 13.42 0.17
N GLN A 248 -30.95 12.59 -0.39
CA GLN A 248 -30.56 11.54 -1.33
C GLN A 248 -30.04 12.13 -2.65
N LEU A 249 -30.66 13.20 -3.16
CA LEU A 249 -30.18 13.93 -4.35
C LEU A 249 -28.83 14.62 -4.09
N GLU A 250 -28.66 15.27 -2.93
CA GLU A 250 -27.37 15.85 -2.51
C GLU A 250 -26.28 14.78 -2.45
N LEU A 251 -26.60 13.60 -1.90
CA LEU A 251 -25.70 12.44 -1.89
C LEU A 251 -25.40 11.93 -3.30
N ALA A 252 -26.40 11.85 -4.19
CA ALA A 252 -26.21 11.43 -5.57
C ALA A 252 -25.22 12.34 -6.33
N VAL A 253 -25.34 13.65 -6.15
CA VAL A 253 -24.42 14.64 -6.71
C VAL A 253 -23.03 14.49 -6.09
N ALA A 254 -22.93 14.34 -4.77
CA ALA A 254 -21.66 14.12 -4.08
C ALA A 254 -20.95 12.82 -4.50
N ARG A 255 -21.71 11.81 -4.95
CA ARG A 255 -21.19 10.54 -5.50
C ARG A 255 -20.87 10.59 -6.99
N GLY A 256 -21.07 11.74 -7.64
CA GLY A 256 -20.75 11.91 -9.06
C GLY A 256 -21.72 11.22 -10.02
N ALA A 257 -22.94 10.91 -9.58
CA ALA A 257 -23.93 10.29 -10.48
C ALA A 257 -24.41 11.29 -11.55
N PRO A 258 -24.54 10.88 -12.82
CA PRO A 258 -25.06 11.74 -13.89
C PRO A 258 -26.58 11.88 -13.83
N ARG A 259 -27.27 10.92 -13.21
CA ARG A 259 -28.74 10.85 -13.12
C ARG A 259 -29.21 10.21 -11.83
N ALA A 260 -30.40 10.59 -11.39
CA ALA A 260 -31.13 9.96 -10.30
C ALA A 260 -32.36 9.23 -10.83
N VAL A 261 -32.62 8.01 -10.35
CA VAL A 261 -33.80 7.21 -10.68
C VAL A 261 -34.70 7.18 -9.45
N ILE A 262 -35.79 7.92 -9.52
CA ILE A 262 -36.70 8.15 -8.40
C ILE A 262 -37.88 7.19 -8.52
N VAL A 263 -38.12 6.46 -7.43
CA VAL A 263 -39.22 5.52 -7.28
C VAL A 263 -40.01 5.92 -6.05
N GLY A 264 -41.28 6.30 -6.28
CA GLY A 264 -42.25 6.62 -5.26
C GLY A 264 -43.57 5.89 -5.41
N PRO A 265 -44.54 6.13 -4.51
CA PRO A 265 -45.82 5.42 -4.51
C PRO A 265 -46.58 5.50 -5.84
N GLU A 266 -46.53 6.63 -6.54
CA GLU A 266 -47.16 6.80 -7.85
C GLU A 266 -46.41 6.03 -8.94
N GLU A 267 -45.08 6.12 -8.95
CA GLU A 267 -44.19 5.42 -9.87
C GLU A 267 -44.35 3.89 -9.75
N ARG A 268 -44.40 3.37 -8.53
CA ARG A 268 -44.63 1.95 -8.25
C ARG A 268 -45.96 1.47 -8.84
N LYS A 269 -47.05 2.21 -8.58
CA LYS A 269 -48.39 1.88 -9.10
C LYS A 269 -48.41 1.90 -10.62
N ALA A 270 -47.78 2.89 -11.23
CA ALA A 270 -47.72 3.06 -12.68
C ALA A 270 -46.64 2.19 -13.36
N LYS A 271 -45.84 1.42 -12.61
CA LYS A 271 -44.72 0.61 -13.10
C LYS A 271 -43.69 1.41 -13.91
N VAL A 272 -43.48 2.66 -13.53
CA VAL A 272 -42.47 3.57 -14.11
C VAL A 272 -41.48 4.00 -13.03
N ALA A 273 -40.41 4.67 -13.42
CA ALA A 273 -39.57 5.49 -12.55
C ALA A 273 -39.40 6.87 -13.18
N VAL A 274 -39.14 7.88 -12.36
CA VAL A 274 -38.75 9.21 -12.85
C VAL A 274 -37.23 9.25 -12.92
N VAL A 275 -36.69 9.43 -14.12
CA VAL A 275 -35.24 9.64 -14.31
C VAL A 275 -35.00 11.14 -14.36
N ARG A 276 -34.17 11.63 -13.44
CA ARG A 276 -33.74 13.03 -13.36
C ARG A 276 -32.29 13.13 -13.78
N ASP A 277 -32.01 13.94 -14.79
CA ASP A 277 -30.64 14.34 -15.12
C ASP A 277 -30.14 15.31 -14.03
N LEU A 278 -29.02 14.97 -13.39
CA LEU A 278 -28.51 15.72 -12.23
C LEU A 278 -27.78 17.01 -12.63
N LYS A 279 -27.41 17.16 -13.91
CA LYS A 279 -26.75 18.36 -14.45
C LYS A 279 -27.76 19.41 -14.91
N THR A 280 -28.81 18.98 -15.61
CA THR A 280 -29.81 19.85 -16.23
C THR A 280 -31.10 19.97 -15.42
N GLY A 281 -31.34 19.05 -14.49
CA GLY A 281 -32.57 18.97 -13.70
C GLY A 281 -33.79 18.46 -14.47
N ARG A 282 -33.65 18.14 -15.77
CA ARG A 282 -34.75 17.61 -16.59
C ARG A 282 -35.18 16.23 -16.09
N GLN A 283 -36.48 15.97 -16.18
CA GLN A 283 -37.09 14.72 -15.71
C GLN A 283 -37.99 14.12 -16.78
N HIS A 284 -37.97 12.81 -16.89
CA HIS A 284 -38.87 12.04 -17.74
C HIS A 284 -39.23 10.71 -17.08
N LYS A 285 -40.39 10.18 -17.43
CA LYS A 285 -40.86 8.89 -16.93
C LYS A 285 -40.33 7.77 -17.83
N VAL A 286 -39.73 6.76 -17.22
CA VAL A 286 -39.19 5.57 -17.91
C VAL A 286 -39.86 4.33 -17.33
N PRO A 287 -40.39 3.40 -18.16
CA PRO A 287 -40.91 2.12 -17.67
C PRO A 287 -39.88 1.36 -16.83
N LEU A 288 -40.29 0.79 -15.70
CA LEU A 288 -39.38 0.00 -14.84
C LEU A 288 -38.76 -1.16 -15.62
N ALA A 289 -39.47 -1.75 -16.59
CA ALA A 289 -38.94 -2.79 -17.45
C ALA A 289 -37.74 -2.35 -18.30
N LYS A 290 -37.66 -1.06 -18.69
CA LYS A 290 -36.51 -0.47 -19.37
C LYS A 290 -35.39 -0.15 -18.38
N VAL A 291 -35.72 0.45 -17.23
CA VAL A 291 -34.75 0.76 -16.17
C VAL A 291 -34.02 -0.51 -15.75
N ARG A 292 -34.70 -1.63 -15.57
CA ARG A 292 -34.09 -2.95 -15.25
C ARG A 292 -33.08 -3.45 -16.27
N LYS A 293 -33.11 -2.94 -17.50
CA LYS A 293 -32.15 -3.27 -18.56
C LYS A 293 -31.02 -2.24 -18.68
N GLY A 294 -30.90 -1.29 -17.74
CA GLY A 294 -29.93 -0.19 -17.80
C GLY A 294 -30.34 0.93 -18.76
N VAL A 295 -31.58 0.94 -19.25
CA VAL A 295 -32.06 1.97 -20.18
C VAL A 295 -32.78 3.05 -19.39
N PHE A 296 -32.20 4.25 -19.38
CA PHE A 296 -32.69 5.41 -18.64
C PHE A 296 -33.41 6.44 -19.52
N THR A 297 -33.78 6.08 -20.77
CA THR A 297 -34.46 6.93 -21.76
C THR A 297 -35.68 6.26 -22.41
#